data_AF-U4UTZ9-F1
#
_entry.id   AF-U4UTZ9-F1
#
_cell.length_a   1.000
_cell.length_b   1.000
_cell.length_c   1.000
_cell.angle_alpha   90.00
_cell.angle_beta   90.00
_cell.angle_gamma   90.00
#
_symmetry.space_group_name_H-M   'P 1'
#
loop_
_entity.id
_entity.type
_entity.pdbx_description
1 polymer ?
#
loop_
_entity_poly.entity_id
_entity_poly.type
_entity_poly.pdbx_seq_one_letter_code
_entity_poly.pdbx_strand_id
1 'polypeptide(L)' 'MYLILALIGAISGALIARKRKGKVTDILHYAFVYALAFGLLGLILTVIADRTII' A
#
# COMPACT_ATOMS: atom_id res chain seq x y z
N MET A 1 -11.08 -5.99 -0.30
CA MET A 1 -9.70 -6.45 0.01
C MET A 1 -8.63 -5.46 -0.45
N TYR A 2 -8.55 -5.09 -1.73
CA TYR A 2 -7.47 -4.24 -2.24
C TYR A 2 -7.34 -2.84 -1.59
N LEU A 3 -8.46 -2.16 -1.28
CA LEU A 3 -8.42 -0.85 -0.59
C LEU A 3 -7.84 -0.94 0.83
N ILE A 4 -8.15 -2.03 1.55
CA ILE A 4 -7.63 -2.26 2.90
C ILE A 4 -6.12 -2.45 2.83
N LEU A 5 -5.64 -3.25 1.88
CA LEU A 5 -4.21 -3.45 1.64
C LEU A 5 -3.51 -2.15 1.25
N ALA A 6 -4.10 -1.35 0.36
CA ALA A 6 -3.56 -0.05 -0.03
C ALA A 6 -3.40 0.90 1.18
N LEU A 7 -4.39 0.95 2.09
CA LEU A 7 -4.30 1.76 3.30
C LEU A 7 -3.20 1.27 4.26
N ILE A 8 -3.07 -0.05 4.42
CA ILE A 8 -1.98 -0.65 5.22
C ILE A 8 -0.61 -0.29 4.61
N GLY A 9 -0.49 -0.37 3.29
CA GLY A 9 0.69 0.07 2.56
C GLY A 9 0.99 1.55 2.83
N ALA A 10 0.00 2.42 2.64
CA ALA A 10 0.15 3.86 2.83
C ALA A 10 0.69 4.22 4.22
N ILE A 11 0.07 3.65 5.26
CA ILE A 11 0.46 3.89 6.66
C ILE A 11 1.88 3.35 6.91
N SER A 12 2.18 2.14 6.43
CA SER A 12 3.51 1.53 6.59
C SER A 12 4.61 2.37 5.92
N GLY A 13 4.39 2.81 4.68
CA GLY A 13 5.32 3.68 3.95
C GLY A 13 5.53 5.01 4.66
N ALA A 14 4.45 5.66 5.10
CA ALA A 14 4.51 6.90 5.85
C ALA A 14 5.32 6.76 7.15
N LEU A 15 5.08 5.68 7.91
CA LEU A 15 5.79 5.41 9.17
C LEU A 15 7.28 5.13 8.94
N ILE A 16 7.64 4.41 7.88
CA ILE A 16 9.04 4.14 7.52
C ILE A 16 9.77 5.45 7.17
N ALA A 17 9.17 6.30 6.34
CA ALA A 17 9.75 7.58 5.98
C ALA A 17 9.88 8.52 7.19
N ARG A 18 8.86 8.54 8.07
CA ARG A 18 8.89 9.30 9.31
C ARG A 18 10.01 8.83 10.26
N LYS A 19 10.20 7.52 10.40
CA LYS A 19 11.31 6.93 11.19
C LYS A 19 12.68 7.34 10.65
N ARG A 20 12.80 7.53 9.33
CA ARG A 20 14.01 8.00 8.66
C ARG A 20 14.18 9.54 8.68
N LYS A 21 13.32 10.26 9.42
CA LYS A 21 13.29 11.72 9.50
C LYS A 21 13.18 12.40 8.12
N GLY A 22 12.50 11.77 7.17
CA GLY A 22 12.27 12.32 5.83
C GLY A 22 11.42 13.60 5.88
N LYS A 23 11.56 14.46 4.87
CA LYS A 23 10.70 15.64 4.72
C LYS A 23 9.25 15.19 4.50
N VAL A 24 8.29 16.09 4.70
CA VAL A 24 6.86 15.81 4.45
C VAL A 24 6.65 15.29 3.02
N THR A 25 7.38 15.85 2.05
CA THR A 25 7.36 15.38 0.65
C THR A 25 7.81 13.93 0.51
N ASP A 26 8.83 13.52 1.26
CA ASP A 26 9.34 12.13 1.24
C ASP A 26 8.35 11.18 1.90
N ILE A 27 7.71 11.62 2.99
CA ILE A 27 6.68 10.85 3.69
C ILE A 27 5.48 10.60 2.78
N LEU A 28 5.01 11.64 2.06
CA LEU A 28 3.91 11.50 1.11
C LEU A 28 4.28 10.60 -0.07
N HIS A 29 5.48 10.72 -0.62
CA HIS A 29 5.94 9.84 -1.69
C HIS A 29 6.02 8.38 -1.24
N TYR A 30 6.59 8.12 -0.07
CA TYR A 30 6.65 6.77 0.49
C TYR A 30 5.26 6.20 0.77
N ALA A 31 4.36 7.00 1.36
CA ALA A 31 2.98 6.59 1.58
C ALA A 31 2.30 6.21 0.26
N PHE A 32 2.43 7.05 -0.78
CA PHE A 32 1.85 6.80 -2.09
C PHE A 32 2.40 5.53 -2.75
N VAL A 33 3.72 5.37 -2.79
CA VAL A 33 4.38 4.21 -3.41
C VAL A 33 3.99 2.90 -2.69
N TYR A 34 3.97 2.90 -1.36
CA TYR A 34 3.57 1.71 -0.61
C TYR A 34 2.07 1.43 -0.76
N ALA A 35 1.22 2.46 -0.80
CA ALA A 35 -0.21 2.29 -1.06
C ALA A 35 -0.46 1.63 -2.42
N LEU A 36 0.27 2.09 -3.44
CA LEU A 36 0.18 1.54 -4.79
C LEU A 36 0.65 0.09 -4.83
N ALA A 37 1.80 -0.23 -4.23
CA ALA A 37 2.34 -1.58 -4.21
C ALA A 37 1.39 -2.57 -3.51
N PHE A 38 0.90 -2.23 -2.32
CA PHE A 38 -0.04 -3.09 -1.60
C PHE A 38 -1.43 -3.13 -2.25
N GLY A 39 -1.89 -2.02 -2.82
CA GLY A 39 -3.15 -1.96 -3.54
C GLY A 39 -3.14 -2.86 -4.78
N LEU A 40 -2.05 -2.85 -5.55
CA LEU A 40 -1.86 -3.74 -6.70
C LEU A 40 -1.79 -5.21 -6.27
N LEU A 41 -1.04 -5.52 -5.20
CA LEU A 41 -1.01 -6.88 -4.65
C LEU A 41 -2.42 -7.34 -4.23
N GLY A 42 -3.17 -6.46 -3.55
CA GLY A 42 -4.55 -6.74 -3.17
C GLY A 42 -5.50 -6.91 -4.34
N LEU A 43 -5.32 -6.14 -5.42
CA LEU A 43 -6.10 -6.28 -6.66
C LEU A 43 -5.83 -7.64 -7.30
N ILE A 44 -4.56 -8.03 -7.44
CA ILE A 44 -4.18 -9.34 -7.98
C ILE A 44 -4.80 -10.46 -7.15
N LEU A 45 -4.69 -10.39 -5.82
CA LEU A 45 -5.32 -11.36 -4.92
C LEU A 45 -6.83 -11.41 -5.08
N THR A 46 -7.49 -10.25 -5.27
CA THR A 46 -8.94 -10.19 -5.50
C THR A 46 -9.30 -10.88 -6.81
N VAL A 47 -8.58 -10.61 -7.89
CA VAL A 47 -8.82 -11.26 -9.19
C VAL A 47 -8.59 -12.76 -9.10
N ILE A 48 -7.53 -13.22 -8.44
CA ILE A 48 -7.29 -14.66 -8.27
C ILE A 48 -8.44 -15.30 -7.49
N ALA A 49 -8.84 -14.72 -6.35
CA ALA A 49 -9.92 -15.26 -5.54
C ALA A 49 -11.25 -15.33 -6.30
N ASP A 50 -11.57 -14.29 -7.08
CA ASP A 50 -12.74 -14.22 -7.97
C ASP A 50 -12.70 -15.24 -9.12
N ARG A 51 -11.52 -15.73 -9.48
CA ARG A 51 -11.35 -16.70 -10.59
C ARG A 51 -11.19 -18.15 -10.12
N THR A 52 -10.80 -18.38 -8.88
CA THR A 52 -10.47 -19.72 -8.39
C THR A 52 -11.34 -20.21 -7.24
N ILE A 53 -11.96 -19.31 -6.47
CA ILE A 53 -12.67 -19.66 -5.23
C ILE A 53 -14.15 -19.30 -5.30
N ILE A 54 -14.47 -18.12 -5.83
CA ILE A 54 -15.84 -17.59 -5.99
C ILE A 54 -16.31 -17.90 -7.41
#